data_AF-G7VEY8-F1
#
_entry.id   AF-G7VEY8-F1
#
_cell.length_a   1.000
_cell.length_b   1.000
_cell.length_c   1.000
_cell.angle_alpha   90.00
_cell.angle_beta   90.00
_cell.angle_gamma   90.00
#
_symmetry.space_group_name_H-M   'P 1'
#
loop_
_entity.id
_entity.type
_entity.pdbx_description
1 polymer ?
#
loop_
_entity_poly.entity_id
_entity_poly.type
_entity_poly.pdbx_seq_one_letter_code
_entity_poly.pdbx_strand_id
1 'polypeptide(L)'
;MTDPREICVRRPDLCGETQTLAREEARGTGTVDMAEYLRRILGGDGSRPQTPTSPAPAPREPPAGFETDAPEPGFTQNTPPPPPPAGWVLPIRQRVLFLNIYWLPVNEPYARLGDVVVVKSPQEVYLLRRVKRADRWTEPDYRFYIAGNVEKQLCAYGFILRGSIEHIAQLFRSGGYALVLGCDRRAVVKPPKREELYSIWRYEGYVVNASPARLAVIRLDDSKKARFAVEFFNKGCPVFSHYANQLLQLIGVPIQLTC
;
A
#
# COMPACT_ATOMS: atom_id res chain seq x y z
N MET A 1 7.24 -42.40 -26.52
CA MET A 1 5.99 -41.70 -26.85
C MET A 1 5.35 -41.31 -25.54
N THR A 2 5.51 -40.06 -25.13
CA THR A 2 5.05 -39.53 -23.84
C THR A 2 3.62 -39.00 -23.99
N ASP A 3 2.74 -39.39 -23.07
CA ASP A 3 1.32 -39.06 -23.07
C ASP A 3 1.13 -37.53 -23.03
N PRO A 4 0.39 -36.93 -23.97
CA PRO A 4 0.19 -35.46 -24.02
C PRO A 4 -0.46 -34.89 -22.75
N ARG A 5 -1.08 -35.73 -21.91
CA ARG A 5 -1.66 -35.32 -20.62
C ARG A 5 -0.60 -34.95 -19.57
N GLU A 6 0.57 -35.58 -19.57
CA GLU A 6 1.61 -35.29 -18.57
C GLU A 6 2.33 -33.96 -18.84
N ILE A 7 2.37 -33.53 -20.10
CA ILE A 7 3.04 -32.30 -20.52
C ILE A 7 2.24 -31.07 -20.04
N CYS A 8 0.91 -31.13 -20.09
CA CYS A 8 0.04 -30.03 -19.67
C CYS A 8 0.01 -29.82 -18.14
N VAL A 9 0.36 -30.83 -17.34
CA VAL A 9 0.47 -30.69 -15.87
C VAL A 9 1.74 -29.94 -15.47
N ARG A 10 2.82 -30.07 -16.26
CA ARG A 10 4.13 -29.46 -15.95
C ARG A 10 4.36 -28.09 -16.59
N ARG A 11 3.72 -27.79 -17.73
CA ARG A 11 3.78 -26.47 -18.40
C ARG A 11 2.42 -26.08 -19.02
N PRO A 12 1.53 -25.45 -18.24
CA PRO A 12 0.18 -25.07 -18.69
C PRO A 12 0.16 -24.02 -19.83
N ASP A 13 1.26 -23.30 -19.99
CA ASP A 13 1.56 -22.29 -21.01
C ASP A 13 1.64 -22.85 -22.45
N LEU A 14 1.78 -24.18 -22.60
CA LEU A 14 1.89 -24.85 -23.90
C LEU A 14 0.60 -25.58 -24.35
N CYS A 15 -0.47 -25.56 -23.55
CA CYS A 15 -1.70 -26.33 -23.83
C CYS A 15 -2.96 -25.46 -24.00
N GLY A 16 -2.81 -24.16 -24.20
CA GLY A 16 -3.93 -23.26 -24.52
C GLY A 16 -4.04 -23.06 -26.02
N GLU A 17 -5.03 -23.71 -26.67
CA GLU A 17 -5.87 -23.13 -27.74
C GLU A 17 -6.74 -24.16 -28.49
N THR A 18 -6.48 -25.48 -28.40
CA THR A 18 -7.23 -26.48 -29.22
C THR A 18 -8.21 -27.38 -28.45
N GLN A 19 -8.21 -27.40 -27.12
CA GLN A 19 -9.13 -28.26 -26.34
C GLN A 19 -10.35 -27.55 -25.76
N THR A 20 -10.37 -26.22 -25.70
CA THR A 20 -11.53 -25.45 -25.23
C THR A 20 -12.62 -25.34 -26.29
N LEU A 21 -12.24 -25.19 -27.57
CA LEU A 21 -13.19 -25.11 -28.68
C LEU A 21 -13.93 -26.44 -28.93
N ALA A 22 -13.24 -27.58 -28.78
CA ALA A 22 -13.85 -28.91 -28.99
C ALA A 22 -14.83 -29.33 -27.87
N ARG A 23 -14.80 -28.67 -26.70
CA ARG A 23 -15.70 -28.96 -25.58
C ARG A 23 -16.93 -28.05 -25.55
N GLU A 24 -16.86 -26.87 -26.15
CA GLU A 24 -17.99 -25.93 -26.23
C GLU A 24 -18.97 -26.26 -27.37
N GLU A 25 -18.55 -26.95 -28.43
CA GLU A 25 -19.46 -27.35 -29.53
C GLU A 25 -20.43 -28.51 -29.18
N ALA A 26 -20.24 -29.21 -28.06
CA ALA A 26 -21.06 -30.37 -27.69
C ALA A 26 -22.22 -30.08 -26.72
N ARG A 27 -22.39 -28.82 -26.25
CA ARG A 27 -23.53 -28.43 -25.40
C ARG A 27 -24.12 -27.12 -25.88
N GLY A 28 -25.14 -27.27 -26.72
CA GLY A 28 -25.86 -26.15 -27.30
C GLY A 28 -26.61 -25.28 -26.28
N THR A 29 -26.87 -24.07 -26.78
CA THR A 29 -27.94 -23.12 -26.45
C THR A 29 -27.77 -22.21 -25.23
N GLY A 30 -27.69 -20.91 -25.53
CA GLY A 30 -27.93 -19.83 -24.59
C GLY A 30 -26.95 -18.67 -24.75
N THR A 31 -26.88 -18.04 -25.92
CA THR A 31 -26.16 -16.78 -26.11
C THR A 31 -26.80 -15.71 -25.22
N VAL A 32 -26.22 -15.45 -24.06
CA VAL A 32 -26.54 -14.27 -23.28
C VAL A 32 -25.93 -13.09 -24.03
N ASP A 33 -26.77 -12.30 -24.68
CA ASP A 33 -26.36 -11.06 -25.33
C ASP A 33 -25.82 -10.10 -24.27
N MET A 34 -24.50 -10.02 -24.18
CA MET A 34 -23.79 -9.13 -23.25
C MET A 34 -24.16 -7.66 -23.46
N ALA A 35 -24.73 -7.30 -24.62
CA ALA A 35 -25.26 -5.96 -24.87
C ALA A 35 -26.55 -5.68 -24.08
N GLU A 36 -27.37 -6.69 -23.79
CA GLU A 36 -28.60 -6.55 -23.00
C GLU A 36 -28.31 -6.51 -21.49
N TYR A 37 -27.28 -7.25 -21.04
CA TYR A 37 -26.78 -7.17 -19.66
C TYR A 37 -26.16 -5.80 -19.35
N LEU A 38 -25.38 -5.24 -20.29
CA LEU A 38 -24.80 -3.89 -20.15
C LEU A 38 -25.87 -2.79 -20.21
N ARG A 39 -26.95 -2.96 -20.99
CA ARG A 39 -28.07 -2.01 -20.99
C ARG A 39 -28.82 -1.97 -19.66
N ARG A 40 -28.94 -3.09 -18.94
CA ARG A 40 -29.59 -3.12 -17.61
C ARG A 40 -28.76 -2.49 -16.49
N ILE A 41 -27.42 -2.57 -16.57
CA ILE A 41 -26.54 -2.01 -15.55
C ILE A 41 -26.31 -0.51 -15.78
N LEU A 42 -26.35 -0.06 -17.03
CA LEU A 42 -26.05 1.32 -17.41
C LEU A 42 -27.29 2.15 -17.80
N GLY A 43 -28.51 1.60 -17.73
CA GLY A 43 -29.71 2.32 -18.18
C GLY A 43 -31.04 1.92 -17.53
N GLY A 44 -31.52 2.78 -16.62
CA GLY A 44 -32.92 2.95 -16.18
C GLY A 44 -32.94 3.88 -14.95
N ASP A 45 -33.47 5.11 -14.94
CA ASP A 45 -34.47 5.75 -15.79
C ASP A 45 -34.30 7.29 -15.90
N GLY A 46 -34.67 7.83 -17.08
CA GLY A 46 -35.19 9.19 -17.33
C GLY A 46 -34.19 10.36 -17.30
N SER A 47 -33.69 10.89 -18.42
CA SER A 47 -34.46 11.75 -19.32
C SER A 47 -33.73 12.03 -20.65
N ARG A 48 -34.49 11.88 -21.73
CA ARG A 48 -34.30 12.10 -23.19
C ARG A 48 -33.29 13.19 -23.64
N PRO A 49 -32.43 12.91 -24.66
CA PRO A 49 -31.70 13.94 -25.40
C PRO A 49 -32.48 14.38 -26.66
N GLN A 50 -32.62 15.68 -26.88
CA GLN A 50 -32.99 16.27 -28.17
C GLN A 50 -32.08 17.46 -28.49
N THR A 51 -31.44 17.41 -29.64
CA THR A 51 -30.91 18.52 -30.45
C THR A 51 -31.26 18.16 -31.91
N PRO A 52 -31.24 19.07 -32.91
CA PRO A 52 -30.76 20.46 -32.93
C PRO A 52 -31.75 21.44 -33.61
N THR A 53 -31.51 22.76 -33.54
CA THR A 53 -31.65 23.71 -34.68
C THR A 53 -31.08 25.07 -34.25
N SER A 54 -30.04 25.52 -34.96
CA SER A 54 -29.58 26.92 -34.97
C SER A 54 -30.43 27.70 -35.99
N PRO A 55 -30.65 29.02 -35.81
CA PRO A 55 -29.67 29.96 -36.37
C PRO A 55 -29.43 31.22 -35.51
N ALA A 56 -28.20 31.72 -35.55
CA ALA A 56 -27.82 33.09 -35.18
C ALA A 56 -28.45 34.11 -36.18
N PRO A 57 -28.53 35.45 -35.92
CA PRO A 57 -27.35 36.27 -35.62
C PRO A 57 -27.54 37.53 -34.73
N ALA A 58 -26.37 38.12 -34.41
CA ALA A 58 -26.06 39.55 -34.33
C ALA A 58 -26.07 40.29 -32.96
N PRO A 59 -25.19 41.32 -32.82
CA PRO A 59 -24.39 41.58 -31.61
C PRO A 59 -24.70 42.94 -30.97
N ARG A 60 -24.59 43.09 -29.64
CA ARG A 60 -24.43 44.40 -28.99
C ARG A 60 -23.57 44.35 -27.72
N GLU A 61 -22.66 45.32 -27.68
CA GLU A 61 -21.70 45.74 -26.66
C GLU A 61 -22.35 46.27 -25.35
N PRO A 62 -21.56 46.52 -24.28
CA PRO A 62 -21.95 46.51 -22.87
C PRO A 62 -22.43 47.90 -22.37
N PRO A 63 -22.96 48.03 -21.12
CA PRO A 63 -22.09 48.47 -20.03
C PRO A 63 -22.47 48.03 -18.58
N ALA A 64 -21.43 48.00 -17.73
CA ALA A 64 -21.32 48.50 -16.35
C ALA A 64 -22.25 48.02 -15.20
N GLY A 65 -21.59 47.64 -14.09
CA GLY A 65 -22.11 47.53 -12.71
C GLY A 65 -22.75 46.17 -12.44
N PHE A 66 -22.38 45.38 -11.43
CA PHE A 66 -22.04 45.72 -10.05
C PHE A 66 -21.04 44.71 -9.48
N GLU A 67 -20.13 45.22 -8.65
CA GLU A 67 -19.33 44.45 -7.70
C GLU A 67 -20.27 43.66 -6.77
N THR A 68 -19.99 42.37 -6.56
CA THR A 68 -20.32 41.71 -5.30
C THR A 68 -19.31 40.59 -5.05
N ASP A 69 -18.53 40.78 -3.99
CA ASP A 69 -17.65 39.80 -3.36
C ASP A 69 -18.34 38.44 -3.18
N ALA A 70 -17.68 37.39 -3.63
CA ALA A 70 -17.86 36.04 -3.11
C ALA A 70 -16.49 35.35 -3.04
N PRO A 71 -15.98 35.00 -1.84
CA PRO A 71 -14.70 34.33 -1.70
C PRO A 71 -14.80 32.89 -2.24
N GLU A 72 -13.92 32.54 -3.18
CA GLU A 72 -13.74 31.16 -3.65
C GLU A 72 -13.45 30.22 -2.47
N PRO A 73 -14.03 29.00 -2.46
CA PRO A 73 -13.69 27.99 -1.46
C PRO A 73 -12.22 27.60 -1.64
N GLY A 74 -11.41 28.04 -0.67
CA GLY A 74 -9.98 27.78 -0.62
C GLY A 74 -9.68 26.29 -0.77
N PHE A 75 -8.90 25.98 -1.79
CA PHE A 75 -8.10 24.76 -1.83
C PHE A 75 -7.27 24.73 -0.55
N THR A 76 -7.56 23.79 0.33
CA THR A 76 -6.70 23.46 1.47
C THR A 76 -5.39 22.94 0.88
N GLN A 77 -4.40 23.83 0.78
CA GLN A 77 -3.02 23.45 0.54
C GLN A 77 -2.61 22.52 1.69
N ASN A 78 -2.44 21.24 1.38
CA ASN A 78 -1.69 20.30 2.20
C ASN A 78 -0.24 20.77 2.22
N THR A 79 0.07 21.74 3.07
CA THR A 79 1.44 22.18 3.32
C THR A 79 2.19 20.99 3.93
N PRO A 80 3.29 20.50 3.32
CA PRO A 80 4.12 19.48 3.94
C PRO A 80 4.59 19.99 5.32
N PRO A 81 4.70 19.11 6.33
CA PRO A 81 5.24 19.52 7.62
C PRO A 81 6.62 20.19 7.43
N PRO A 82 6.94 21.25 8.20
CA PRO A 82 8.18 21.98 8.03
C PRO A 82 9.36 21.01 8.15
N PRO A 83 10.34 21.07 7.23
CA PRO A 83 11.54 20.26 7.36
C PRO A 83 12.17 20.57 8.72
N PRO A 84 12.58 19.54 9.50
CA PRO A 84 13.29 19.77 10.74
C PRO A 84 14.51 20.65 10.46
N PRO A 85 14.91 21.52 11.41
CA PRO A 85 15.97 22.50 11.19
C PRO A 85 17.22 21.83 10.64
N ALA A 86 17.86 22.49 9.68
CA ALA A 86 19.13 22.11 9.06
C ALA A 86 20.29 22.16 10.07
N GLY A 87 20.18 21.40 11.15
CA GLY A 87 21.26 21.01 12.02
C GLY A 87 21.71 19.63 11.57
N TRP A 88 23.03 19.47 11.46
CA TRP A 88 23.73 18.19 11.27
C TRP A 88 22.97 17.03 11.92
N VAL A 89 22.22 16.27 11.12
CA VAL A 89 21.49 15.12 11.62
C VAL A 89 22.52 14.03 11.86
N LEU A 90 22.94 13.87 13.11
CA LEU A 90 23.91 12.84 13.48
C LEU A 90 23.24 11.45 13.43
N PRO A 91 23.94 10.41 12.95
CA PRO A 91 23.46 9.04 13.03
C PRO A 91 23.19 8.62 14.47
N ILE A 92 22.06 7.95 14.65
CA ILE A 92 21.60 7.37 15.91
C ILE A 92 22.22 6.00 16.07
N ARG A 93 22.89 5.76 17.20
CA ARG A 93 23.49 4.45 17.50
C ARG A 93 22.51 3.56 18.26
N GLN A 94 22.06 2.50 17.61
CA GLN A 94 21.35 1.39 18.24
C GLN A 94 22.36 0.30 18.67
N ARG A 95 22.36 -0.05 19.96
CA ARG A 95 23.12 -1.18 20.49
C ARG A 95 22.25 -2.43 20.48
N VAL A 96 22.63 -3.42 19.68
CA VAL A 96 21.95 -4.73 19.63
C VAL A 96 22.93 -5.80 20.06
N LEU A 97 22.76 -6.33 21.28
CA LEU A 97 23.66 -7.28 21.93
C LEU A 97 25.12 -6.77 21.99
N PHE A 98 25.89 -6.99 20.92
CA PHE A 98 27.30 -6.61 20.79
C PHE A 98 27.60 -5.80 19.51
N LEU A 99 26.60 -5.61 18.64
CA LEU A 99 26.74 -4.87 17.40
C LEU A 99 26.18 -3.45 17.55
N ASN A 100 26.96 -2.48 17.07
CA ASN A 100 26.50 -1.11 16.92
C ASN A 100 25.93 -0.94 15.52
N ILE A 101 24.63 -0.64 15.43
CA ILE A 101 23.94 -0.33 14.19
C ILE A 101 23.62 1.17 14.20
N TYR A 102 23.84 1.83 13.06
CA TYR A 102 23.67 3.28 12.95
C TYR A 102 22.50 3.59 12.00
N TRP A 103 21.62 4.48 12.44
CA TRP A 103 20.42 4.90 11.73
C TRP A 103 20.39 6.41 11.56
N LEU A 104 20.18 6.88 10.35
CA LEU A 104 20.04 8.30 10.06
C LEU A 104 18.55 8.60 9.82
N PRO A 105 17.91 9.50 10.58
CA PRO A 105 16.60 9.98 10.22
C PRO A 105 16.72 10.90 8.99
N VAL A 106 15.98 10.57 7.94
CA VAL A 106 15.98 11.26 6.66
C VAL A 106 14.60 11.89 6.45
N ASN A 107 14.55 13.07 5.83
CA ASN A 107 13.31 13.69 5.40
C ASN A 107 13.20 13.64 3.87
N GLU A 108 12.99 12.43 3.34
CA GLU A 108 12.79 12.17 1.90
C GLU A 108 11.36 11.62 1.72
N PRO A 109 10.64 12.01 0.65
CA PRO A 109 9.31 11.46 0.35
C PRO A 109 9.36 10.04 -0.19
N TYR A 110 10.55 9.52 -0.51
CA TYR A 110 10.74 8.18 -1.08
C TYR A 110 11.61 7.32 -0.15
N ALA A 111 11.05 6.21 0.33
CA ALA A 111 11.77 5.22 1.12
C ALA A 111 12.42 4.19 0.19
N ARG A 112 13.74 4.01 0.31
CA ARG A 112 14.51 3.08 -0.52
C ARG A 112 14.57 1.69 0.11
N LEU A 113 15.14 0.74 -0.61
CA LEU A 113 15.40 -0.59 -0.08
C LEU A 113 16.24 -0.54 1.22
N GLY A 114 15.70 -1.14 2.29
CA GLY A 114 16.35 -1.20 3.60
C GLY A 114 16.12 0.04 4.47
N ASP A 115 15.49 1.09 3.95
CA ASP A 115 14.95 2.17 4.77
C ASP A 115 13.70 1.66 5.53
N VAL A 116 13.52 2.17 6.75
CA VAL A 116 12.40 1.81 7.61
C VAL A 116 11.58 3.05 7.92
N VAL A 117 10.32 3.04 7.50
CA VAL A 117 9.31 4.04 7.84
C VAL A 117 8.69 3.65 9.17
N VAL A 118 8.66 4.61 10.10
CA VAL A 118 8.00 4.49 11.40
C VAL A 118 6.88 5.54 11.42
N VAL A 119 5.66 5.09 11.65
CA VAL A 119 4.46 5.93 11.72
C VAL A 119 3.82 5.70 13.08
N LYS A 120 3.94 6.66 13.98
CA LYS A 120 3.28 6.59 15.31
C LYS A 120 1.94 7.30 15.32
N SER A 121 1.86 8.39 14.58
CA SER A 121 0.64 9.14 14.29
C SER A 121 0.76 9.73 12.88
N PRO A 122 -0.32 10.27 12.28
CA PRO A 122 -0.25 10.94 10.99
C PRO A 122 0.78 12.10 10.95
N GLN A 123 1.08 12.67 12.12
CA GLN A 123 2.01 13.79 12.29
C GLN A 123 3.42 13.33 12.70
N GLU A 124 3.52 12.17 13.36
CA GLU A 124 4.77 11.61 13.87
C GLU A 124 5.24 10.48 12.94
N VAL A 125 5.93 10.89 11.88
CA VAL A 125 6.49 10.01 10.85
C VAL A 125 8.00 10.17 10.78
N TYR A 126 8.72 9.05 10.74
CA TYR A 126 10.17 9.02 10.61
C TYR A 126 10.59 8.03 9.53
N LEU A 127 11.48 8.47 8.63
CA LEU A 127 12.18 7.58 7.72
C LEU A 127 13.60 7.34 8.27
N LEU A 128 13.91 6.09 8.61
CA LEU A 128 15.20 5.69 9.15
C LEU A 128 16.02 4.96 8.10
N ARG A 129 17.14 5.54 7.70
CA ARG A 129 18.09 4.94 6.76
C ARG A 129 19.25 4.32 7.51
N ARG A 130 19.53 3.04 7.23
CA ARG A 130 20.70 2.38 7.80
C ARG A 130 21.98 2.95 7.18
N VAL A 131 22.91 3.40 8.01
CA VAL A 131 24.22 3.89 7.55
C VAL A 131 25.35 2.98 8.01
N LYS A 132 26.48 3.05 7.31
CA LYS A 132 27.72 2.40 7.74
C LYS A 132 28.22 3.07 9.04
N ARG A 133 29.22 2.45 9.67
CA ARG A 133 29.84 2.93 10.92
C ARG A 133 30.09 4.45 10.83
N ALA A 134 29.61 5.18 11.84
CA ALA A 134 29.75 6.62 11.93
C ALA A 134 30.76 6.97 13.03
N ASP A 135 31.68 7.90 12.73
CA ASP A 135 32.68 8.39 13.68
C ASP A 135 32.05 9.23 14.79
N ARG A 136 30.98 9.96 14.44
CA ARG A 136 30.15 10.73 15.38
C ARG A 136 28.72 10.20 15.33
N TRP A 137 28.13 10.00 16.50
CA TRP A 137 26.78 9.46 16.64
C TRP A 137 26.12 10.02 17.90
N THR A 138 24.80 9.94 17.96
CA THR A 138 23.98 10.31 19.12
C THR A 138 23.24 9.10 19.68
N GLU A 139 22.89 9.15 20.97
CA GLU A 139 22.03 8.13 21.55
C GLU A 139 20.57 8.31 21.07
N PRO A 140 19.83 7.21 20.88
CA PRO A 140 18.45 7.26 20.43
C PRO A 140 17.56 7.93 21.47
N ASP A 141 16.89 8.99 21.04
CA ASP A 141 15.85 9.67 21.80
C ASP A 141 14.56 8.82 21.90
N TYR A 142 13.73 9.07 22.92
CA TYR A 142 12.49 8.34 23.21
C TYR A 142 11.49 8.37 22.04
N ARG A 143 11.55 9.39 21.18
CA ARG A 143 10.75 9.48 19.95
C ARG A 143 10.97 8.31 18.98
N PHE A 144 12.08 7.60 19.05
CA PHE A 144 12.32 6.40 18.22
C PHE A 144 11.91 5.09 18.88
N TYR A 145 11.34 5.15 20.09
CA TYR A 145 10.87 3.99 20.82
C TYR A 145 9.35 3.88 20.75
N ILE A 146 8.87 2.63 20.73
CA ILE A 146 7.45 2.29 20.75
C ILE A 146 7.24 1.29 21.89
N ALA A 147 6.27 1.57 22.76
CA ALA A 147 5.78 0.65 23.79
C ALA A 147 4.55 -0.09 23.24
N GLY A 148 4.68 -1.41 23.03
CA GLY A 148 3.60 -2.18 22.44
C GLY A 148 4.00 -3.57 21.97
N ASN A 149 3.04 -4.24 21.33
CA ASN A 149 3.21 -5.58 20.76
C ASN A 149 2.79 -5.63 19.29
N VAL A 150 3.48 -6.46 18.50
CA VAL A 150 3.09 -6.67 17.10
C VAL A 150 1.82 -7.50 17.04
N GLU A 151 0.84 -7.01 16.31
CA GLU A 151 -0.42 -7.71 16.07
C GLU A 151 -0.22 -8.75 14.97
N LYS A 152 0.15 -9.97 15.37
CA LYS A 152 0.46 -11.07 14.45
C LYS A 152 -0.79 -11.69 13.82
N GLN A 153 -1.98 -11.45 14.38
CA GLN A 153 -3.23 -12.00 13.83
C GLN A 153 -3.51 -11.47 12.42
N LEU A 154 -3.02 -10.27 12.10
CA LEU A 154 -3.09 -9.68 10.76
C LEU A 154 -2.27 -10.44 9.71
N CYS A 155 -1.48 -11.41 10.13
CA CYS A 155 -0.62 -12.24 9.29
C CYS A 155 -1.15 -13.68 9.20
N ALA A 156 -2.47 -13.83 9.03
CA ALA A 156 -3.18 -15.11 9.11
C ALA A 156 -2.54 -16.23 8.26
N TYR A 157 -2.02 -15.91 7.07
CA TYR A 157 -1.37 -16.86 6.16
C TYR A 157 0.15 -16.67 6.05
N GLY A 158 0.77 -15.99 7.02
CA GLY A 158 2.19 -15.65 7.00
C GLY A 158 2.54 -14.40 6.19
N PHE A 159 1.54 -13.69 5.68
CA PHE A 159 1.66 -12.40 5.00
C PHE A 159 0.35 -11.60 5.15
N ILE A 160 0.39 -10.32 4.78
CA ILE A 160 -0.76 -9.41 4.87
C ILE A 160 -1.52 -9.43 3.56
N LEU A 161 -2.83 -9.66 3.66
CA LEU A 161 -3.75 -9.71 2.52
C LEU A 161 -4.20 -8.31 2.11
N ARG A 162 -4.59 -8.17 0.84
CA ARG A 162 -5.19 -6.94 0.30
C ARG A 162 -6.39 -6.48 1.14
N GLY A 163 -7.28 -7.41 1.49
CA GLY A 163 -8.49 -7.12 2.28
C GLY A 163 -8.21 -6.60 3.69
N SER A 164 -7.01 -6.82 4.23
CA SER A 164 -6.64 -6.36 5.57
C SER A 164 -6.20 -4.89 5.61
N ILE A 165 -5.91 -4.27 4.46
CA ILE A 165 -5.31 -2.92 4.40
C ILE A 165 -6.25 -1.85 4.97
N GLU A 166 -7.53 -1.88 4.60
CA GLU A 166 -8.51 -0.92 5.11
C GLU A 166 -8.75 -1.09 6.61
N HIS A 167 -8.79 -2.35 7.08
CA HIS A 167 -8.90 -2.64 8.50
C HIS A 167 -7.69 -2.12 9.28
N ILE A 168 -6.47 -2.32 8.77
CA ILE A 168 -5.25 -1.77 9.39
C ILE A 168 -5.28 -0.25 9.42
N ALA A 169 -5.76 0.41 8.36
CA ALA A 169 -5.94 1.86 8.35
C ALA A 169 -6.96 2.34 9.40
N GLN A 170 -8.06 1.59 9.59
CA GLN A 170 -9.04 1.87 10.66
C GLN A 170 -8.44 1.68 12.05
N LEU A 171 -7.68 0.60 12.28
CA LEU A 171 -6.96 0.38 13.54
C LEU A 171 -5.99 1.53 13.81
N PHE A 172 -5.22 1.97 12.82
CA PHE A 172 -4.32 3.11 12.97
C PHE A 172 -5.06 4.41 13.32
N ARG A 173 -6.17 4.71 12.64
CA ARG A 173 -7.00 5.90 12.93
C ARG A 173 -7.64 5.89 14.32
N SER A 174 -7.75 4.73 14.97
CA SER A 174 -8.21 4.66 16.36
C SER A 174 -7.22 5.29 17.36
N GLY A 175 -5.97 5.55 16.95
CA GLY A 175 -4.91 6.08 17.80
C GLY A 175 -4.23 5.05 18.70
N GLY A 176 -4.75 3.82 18.77
CA GLY A 176 -4.17 2.75 19.59
C GLY A 176 -3.07 1.94 18.89
N TYR A 177 -2.66 2.32 17.67
CA TYR A 177 -1.72 1.54 16.86
C TYR A 177 -0.66 2.41 16.20
N ALA A 178 0.56 1.88 16.11
CA ALA A 178 1.65 2.41 15.30
C ALA A 178 2.01 1.41 14.19
N LEU A 179 2.63 1.91 13.11
CA LEU A 179 3.08 1.11 11.98
C LEU A 179 4.58 1.25 11.81
N VAL A 180 5.24 0.13 11.51
CA VAL A 180 6.64 0.12 11.09
C VAL A 180 6.73 -0.69 9.81
N LEU A 181 7.18 -0.08 8.72
CA LEU A 181 7.15 -0.68 7.40
C LEU A 181 8.29 -0.21 6.50
N GLY A 182 8.56 -0.94 5.44
CA GLY A 182 9.68 -0.65 4.55
C GLY A 182 9.92 -1.79 3.56
N CYS A 183 10.71 -1.49 2.53
CA CYS A 183 11.09 -2.46 1.52
C CYS A 183 12.10 -3.47 2.11
N ASP A 184 11.82 -4.77 1.96
CA ASP A 184 12.66 -5.84 2.49
C ASP A 184 12.71 -7.03 1.53
N ARG A 185 13.84 -7.22 0.85
CA ARG A 185 14.10 -8.37 -0.03
C ARG A 185 13.98 -9.72 0.68
N ARG A 186 14.03 -9.76 2.01
CA ARG A 186 13.94 -10.99 2.81
C ARG A 186 12.51 -11.33 3.21
N ALA A 187 11.55 -10.43 2.96
CA ALA A 187 10.13 -10.65 3.27
C ALA A 187 9.47 -11.52 2.19
N VAL A 188 9.97 -12.74 2.02
CA VAL A 188 9.50 -13.70 1.02
C VAL A 188 8.48 -14.65 1.64
N VAL A 189 7.37 -14.85 0.95
CA VAL A 189 6.29 -15.77 1.31
C VAL A 189 6.54 -17.12 0.66
N LYS A 190 6.70 -18.16 1.48
CA LYS A 190 6.83 -19.53 1.01
C LYS A 190 5.46 -20.11 0.64
N PRO A 191 5.38 -20.95 -0.41
CA PRO A 191 4.16 -21.66 -0.73
C PRO A 191 3.73 -22.55 0.44
N PRO A 192 2.45 -22.55 0.82
CA PRO A 192 1.94 -23.39 1.90
C PRO A 192 1.94 -24.86 1.46
N LYS A 193 2.07 -25.77 2.43
CA LYS A 193 1.98 -27.23 2.18
C LYS A 193 0.55 -27.72 2.00
N ARG A 194 -0.43 -26.97 2.52
CA ARG A 194 -1.85 -27.31 2.44
C ARG A 194 -2.42 -26.76 1.13
N GLU A 195 -3.03 -27.63 0.34
CA GLU A 195 -3.60 -27.28 -0.97
C GLU A 195 -4.66 -26.18 -0.87
N GLU A 196 -5.48 -26.20 0.18
CA GLU A 196 -6.52 -25.19 0.43
C GLU A 196 -5.97 -23.76 0.50
N LEU A 197 -4.75 -23.60 1.03
CA LEU A 197 -4.09 -22.30 1.16
C LEU A 197 -3.28 -21.93 -0.09
N TYR A 198 -3.07 -22.90 -0.99
CA TYR A 198 -2.25 -22.72 -2.18
C TYR A 198 -2.91 -21.75 -3.17
N SER A 199 -4.24 -21.75 -3.25
CA SER A 199 -4.99 -20.78 -4.06
C SER A 199 -4.73 -19.34 -3.60
N ILE A 200 -4.90 -19.07 -2.30
CA ILE A 200 -4.65 -17.75 -1.68
C ILE A 200 -3.19 -17.33 -1.92
N TRP A 201 -2.25 -18.24 -1.70
CA TRP A 201 -0.82 -17.96 -1.95
C TRP A 201 -0.54 -17.66 -3.43
N ARG A 202 -1.17 -18.37 -4.37
CA ARG A 202 -0.98 -18.17 -5.80
C ARG A 202 -1.44 -16.78 -6.25
N TYR A 203 -2.56 -16.29 -5.72
CA TYR A 203 -3.11 -14.98 -6.10
C TYR A 203 -2.45 -13.82 -5.36
N GLU A 204 -2.22 -13.94 -4.04
CA GLU A 204 -1.70 -12.84 -3.23
C GLU A 204 -0.24 -13.05 -2.77
N GLY A 205 0.15 -14.27 -2.41
CA GLY A 205 1.51 -14.56 -1.98
C GLY A 205 2.56 -14.38 -3.08
N TYR A 206 2.22 -14.70 -4.34
CA TYR A 206 3.11 -14.49 -5.48
C TYR A 206 3.42 -13.01 -5.71
N VAL A 207 2.40 -12.14 -5.64
CA VAL A 207 2.61 -10.68 -5.85
C VAL A 207 3.43 -10.06 -4.72
N VAL A 208 3.29 -10.54 -3.47
CA VAL A 208 4.17 -10.14 -2.37
C VAL A 208 5.63 -10.43 -2.73
N ASN A 209 5.93 -11.60 -3.29
CA ASN A 209 7.30 -11.96 -3.68
C ASN A 209 7.84 -11.14 -4.86
N ALA A 210 6.97 -10.63 -5.74
CA ALA A 210 7.37 -9.79 -6.87
C ALA A 210 7.88 -8.41 -6.43
N SER A 211 7.31 -7.85 -5.36
CA SER A 211 7.79 -6.60 -4.77
C SER A 211 7.66 -6.64 -3.23
N PRO A 212 8.63 -7.27 -2.55
CA PRO A 212 8.50 -7.59 -1.14
C PRO A 212 8.76 -6.37 -0.25
N ALA A 213 7.74 -6.07 0.56
CA ALA A 213 7.83 -5.15 1.68
C ALA A 213 7.49 -5.90 2.96
N ARG A 214 7.76 -5.25 4.09
CA ARG A 214 7.39 -5.76 5.41
C ARG A 214 6.61 -4.69 6.15
N LEU A 215 5.57 -5.10 6.86
CA LEU A 215 4.73 -4.24 7.69
C LEU A 215 4.53 -4.91 9.05
N ALA A 216 4.87 -4.17 10.09
CA ALA A 216 4.55 -4.47 11.48
C ALA A 216 3.47 -3.49 11.94
N VAL A 217 2.32 -4.03 12.32
CA VAL A 217 1.26 -3.28 13.00
C VAL A 217 1.45 -3.49 14.49
N ILE A 218 1.62 -2.41 15.25
CA ILE A 218 1.97 -2.47 16.66
C ILE A 218 0.81 -1.89 17.46
N ARG A 219 0.18 -2.72 18.29
CA ARG A 219 -0.78 -2.24 19.28
C ARG A 219 -0.02 -1.54 20.40
N LEU A 220 -0.34 -0.27 20.62
CA LEU A 220 0.28 0.55 21.65
C LEU A 220 -0.20 0.07 23.03
N ASP A 221 0.76 -0.05 23.95
CA ASP A 221 0.52 -0.50 25.31
C ASP A 221 1.63 0.05 26.21
N ASP A 222 1.33 1.12 26.93
CA ASP A 222 2.29 1.84 27.80
C ASP A 222 2.76 1.01 29.00
N SER A 223 2.05 -0.08 29.32
CA SER A 223 2.51 -1.04 30.35
C SER A 223 3.72 -1.85 29.88
N LYS A 224 4.01 -1.86 28.58
CA LYS A 224 5.12 -2.63 27.99
C LYS A 224 6.39 -1.79 27.94
N LYS A 225 7.52 -2.49 28.07
CA LYS A 225 8.83 -1.88 27.86
C LYS A 225 8.95 -1.36 26.43
N ALA A 226 9.21 -0.05 26.31
CA ALA A 226 9.47 0.58 25.03
C ALA A 226 10.71 -0.03 24.35
N ARG A 227 10.61 -0.32 23.06
CA ARG A 227 11.70 -0.86 22.22
C ARG A 227 11.94 0.04 21.03
N PHE A 228 13.16 0.03 20.52
CA PHE A 228 13.49 0.82 19.34
C PHE A 228 12.62 0.38 18.15
N ALA A 229 12.01 1.32 17.44
CA ALA A 229 10.95 1.05 16.46
C ALA A 229 11.38 0.01 15.38
N VAL A 230 12.64 0.06 14.95
CA VAL A 230 13.18 -0.87 13.94
C VAL A 230 13.22 -2.33 14.44
N GLU A 231 13.23 -2.57 15.75
CA GLU A 231 13.15 -3.96 16.28
C GLU A 231 11.80 -4.62 15.98
N PHE A 232 10.74 -3.82 15.82
CA PHE A 232 9.44 -4.32 15.40
C PHE A 232 9.40 -4.63 13.91
N PHE A 233 10.19 -3.93 13.09
CA PHE A 233 10.27 -4.19 11.65
C PHE A 233 10.52 -5.66 11.36
N ASN A 234 11.55 -6.27 11.97
CA ASN A 234 11.89 -7.70 11.76
C ASN A 234 10.79 -8.67 12.23
N LYS A 235 9.87 -8.23 13.08
CA LYS A 235 8.73 -9.02 13.58
C LYS A 235 7.47 -8.82 12.74
N GLY A 236 7.48 -7.84 11.83
CA GLY A 236 6.43 -7.60 10.86
C GLY A 236 6.35 -8.70 9.80
N CYS A 237 5.25 -8.64 9.05
CA CYS A 237 4.88 -9.65 8.09
C CYS A 237 5.12 -9.17 6.66
N PRO A 238 5.44 -10.08 5.74
CA PRO A 238 5.49 -9.78 4.32
C PRO A 238 4.20 -9.13 3.84
N VAL A 239 4.33 -8.12 2.99
CA VAL A 239 3.24 -7.42 2.32
C VAL A 239 3.71 -6.97 0.96
N PHE A 240 2.79 -6.90 0.01
CA PHE A 240 3.08 -6.35 -1.31
C PHE A 240 3.29 -4.84 -1.19
N SER A 241 4.37 -4.31 -1.75
CA SER A 241 4.73 -2.88 -1.62
C SER A 241 3.61 -1.92 -2.02
N HIS A 242 2.82 -2.25 -3.05
CA HIS A 242 1.71 -1.44 -3.49
C HIS A 242 0.60 -1.36 -2.43
N TYR A 243 0.34 -2.45 -1.70
CA TYR A 243 -0.63 -2.46 -0.60
C TYR A 243 -0.11 -1.65 0.59
N ALA A 244 1.19 -1.70 0.86
CA ALA A 244 1.81 -0.85 1.86
C ALA A 244 1.75 0.65 1.49
N ASN A 245 1.96 1.01 0.21
CA ASN A 245 1.79 2.37 -0.28
C ASN A 245 0.33 2.84 -0.20
N GLN A 246 -0.61 1.97 -0.56
CA GLN A 246 -2.04 2.25 -0.39
C GLN A 246 -2.39 2.51 1.08
N LEU A 247 -1.84 1.72 2.01
CA LEU A 247 -2.01 1.95 3.44
C LEU A 247 -1.49 3.33 3.86
N LEU A 248 -0.26 3.70 3.45
CA LEU A 248 0.34 5.00 3.74
C LEU A 248 -0.52 6.16 3.22
N GLN A 249 -1.07 6.04 2.01
CA GLN A 249 -1.99 7.02 1.43
C GLN A 249 -3.28 7.13 2.25
N LEU A 250 -3.89 6.00 2.64
CA LEU A 250 -5.14 5.97 3.41
C LEU A 250 -5.00 6.64 4.80
N ILE A 251 -3.80 6.61 5.39
CA ILE A 251 -3.52 7.23 6.69
C ILE A 251 -2.91 8.63 6.56
N GLY A 252 -2.78 9.17 5.35
CA GLY A 252 -2.30 10.53 5.08
C GLY A 252 -0.79 10.71 5.24
N VAL A 253 0.01 9.64 5.13
CA VAL A 253 1.47 9.72 5.23
C VAL A 253 2.08 9.99 3.85
N PRO A 254 2.82 11.09 3.66
CA PRO A 254 3.35 11.52 2.36
C PRO A 254 4.69 10.83 2.02
N ILE A 255 4.82 9.54 2.32
CA ILE A 255 6.00 8.73 2.00
C ILE A 255 5.58 7.59 1.08
N GLN A 256 6.37 7.36 0.03
CA GLN A 256 6.18 6.25 -0.89
C GLN A 256 7.35 5.27 -0.77
N LEU A 257 7.03 3.98 -0.59
CA LEU A 257 7.99 2.89 -0.66
C LEU A 257 8.37 2.63 -2.12
N THR A 258 9.67 2.62 -2.38
CA THR A 258 10.30 2.27 -3.66
C THR A 258 11.00 0.92 -3.53
N CYS A 259 10.20 -0.13 -3.67
CA CYS A 259 10.62 -1.52 -3.75
C CYS A 259 10.53 -1.95 -5.23
#